data_AF-A0A6A5G3Z4-F1
#
_entry.id   AF-A0A6A5G3Z4-F1
#
_cell.length_a   1.000
_cell.length_b   1.000
_cell.length_c   1.000
_cell.angle_alpha   90.00
_cell.angle_beta   90.00
_cell.angle_gamma   90.00
#
_symmetry.space_group_name_H-M   'P 1'
#
loop_
_entity.id
_entity.type
_entity.pdbx_description
1 polymer ?
#
loop_
_entity_poly.entity_id
_entity_poly.type
_entity_poly.pdbx_seq_one_letter_code
_entity_poly.pdbx_strand_id
1 'polypeptide(L)'
;MRLTFFLTLFFVDSHSFKTVTTSYGKLRGSADYTNKNNTKYSFKSVPFVKPPLGDLRFALPEKPDPWGGILDATKYSAACLSNSSFSSTPQKFIDEDCLYMNIFTSEDCLTKKCPVIVYIHGGSFNLDSATMFPDKFIFERYVENGIVFVIPAYRLGVFGQFYLGEKGGLPTNLLVYDVIQSLHYVHGDISNFGGNPEDVTLMGHSSGGQLVNALGFSDYADPEQKLFQKCIVLSGFEMYGFQEYKESNSIEIAKRVNKTFRR
;
A
#
# COMPACT_ATOMS: atom_id res chain seq x y z
N MET A 1 -25.43 -4.84 58.41
CA MET A 1 -25.27 -5.14 56.98
C MET A 1 -24.44 -3.99 56.37
N ARG A 2 -23.12 -4.17 56.19
CA ARG A 2 -22.25 -3.14 55.60
C ARG A 2 -22.31 -3.28 54.09
N LEU A 3 -22.83 -2.26 53.41
CA LEU A 3 -22.92 -2.20 51.95
C LEU A 3 -21.60 -1.64 51.41
N THR A 4 -20.74 -2.51 50.87
CA THR A 4 -19.49 -2.12 50.22
C THR A 4 -19.81 -1.74 48.78
N PHE A 5 -19.71 -0.45 48.45
CA PHE A 5 -19.84 0.04 47.08
C PHE A 5 -18.57 -0.30 46.31
N PHE A 6 -18.64 -1.25 45.38
CA PHE A 6 -17.56 -1.48 44.40
C PHE A 6 -17.67 -0.40 43.32
N LEU A 7 -16.75 0.57 43.37
CA LEU A 7 -16.56 1.54 42.29
C LEU A 7 -15.83 0.83 41.14
N THR A 8 -16.55 0.39 40.13
CA THR A 8 -15.95 -0.10 38.89
C THR A 8 -15.36 1.08 38.12
N LEU A 9 -14.04 1.25 38.21
CA LEU A 9 -13.28 2.13 37.32
C LEU A 9 -13.38 1.57 35.89
N PHE A 10 -14.22 2.19 35.07
CA PHE A 10 -14.13 2.03 33.63
C PHE A 10 -12.84 2.72 33.17
N PHE A 11 -11.82 1.92 32.84
CA PHE A 11 -10.71 2.42 32.03
C PHE A 11 -11.27 2.78 30.66
N VAL A 12 -11.55 4.07 30.45
CA VAL A 12 -11.76 4.60 29.11
C VAL A 12 -10.40 4.54 28.44
N ASP A 13 -10.24 3.58 27.54
CA ASP A 13 -9.06 3.46 26.71
C ASP A 13 -9.02 4.70 25.81
N SER A 14 -8.28 5.72 26.25
CA SER A 14 -8.12 6.99 25.55
C SER A 14 -7.33 6.72 24.26
N HIS A 15 -8.01 6.22 23.24
CA HIS A 15 -7.48 6.17 21.89
C HIS A 15 -7.27 7.62 21.44
N SER A 16 -6.05 8.10 21.60
CA SER A 16 -5.69 9.41 21.07
C SER A 16 -5.56 9.29 19.56
N PHE A 17 -5.97 10.35 18.87
CA PHE A 17 -5.97 10.41 17.42
C PHE A 17 -5.02 11.51 16.95
N LYS A 18 -4.41 11.30 15.79
CA LYS A 18 -3.65 12.35 15.09
C LYS A 18 -4.40 12.73 13.82
N THR A 19 -4.65 14.02 13.63
CA THR A 19 -5.20 14.53 12.37
C THR A 19 -4.07 15.08 11.50
N VAL A 20 -4.00 14.63 10.25
CA VAL A 20 -3.08 15.15 9.22
C VAL A 20 -3.93 15.70 8.06
N THR A 21 -3.50 16.81 7.46
CA THR A 21 -4.13 17.37 6.27
C THR A 21 -3.25 17.04 5.07
N THR A 22 -3.82 16.42 4.05
CA THR A 22 -3.17 16.11 2.76
C THR A 22 -3.73 17.00 1.67
N SER A 23 -3.19 16.90 0.46
CA SER A 23 -3.72 17.57 -0.73
C SER A 23 -5.15 17.14 -1.10
N TYR A 24 -5.59 15.97 -0.66
CA TYR A 24 -6.91 15.40 -0.97
C TYR A 24 -7.93 15.55 0.16
N GLY A 25 -7.49 15.73 1.41
CA GLY A 25 -8.39 15.94 2.54
C GLY A 25 -7.74 15.68 3.89
N LYS A 26 -8.54 15.66 4.96
CA LYS A 26 -8.05 15.38 6.32
C LYS A 26 -8.17 13.91 6.65
N LEU A 27 -7.15 13.36 7.32
CA LEU A 27 -7.09 11.98 7.80
C LEU A 27 -7.00 11.97 9.32
N ARG A 28 -7.68 11.02 9.97
CA ARG A 28 -7.54 10.71 11.39
C ARG A 28 -6.82 9.37 11.56
N GLY A 29 -5.58 9.39 12.02
CA GLY A 29 -4.81 8.20 12.36
C GLY A 29 -4.89 7.84 13.85
N SER A 30 -4.42 6.64 14.18
CA SER A 30 -4.31 6.13 15.56
C SER A 30 -2.96 6.51 16.17
N ALA A 31 -2.96 6.88 17.46
CA ALA A 31 -1.74 7.03 18.23
C ALA A 31 -1.42 5.76 19.03
N ASP A 32 -0.16 5.34 19.02
CA ASP A 32 0.38 4.26 19.84
C ASP A 32 1.43 4.84 20.82
N TYR A 33 1.19 4.64 22.11
CA TYR A 33 1.96 5.19 23.23
C TYR A 33 2.88 4.17 23.91
N THR A 34 3.22 3.04 23.28
CA THR A 34 3.98 1.98 23.97
C THR A 34 5.32 2.43 24.58
N ASN A 35 5.91 3.56 24.15
CA ASN A 35 7.14 4.12 24.71
C ASN A 35 6.97 5.61 25.06
N LYS A 36 7.17 5.97 26.34
CA LYS A 36 6.76 7.25 26.96
C LYS A 36 7.42 8.54 26.45
N ASN A 37 8.35 8.48 25.49
CA ASN A 37 9.14 9.66 25.08
C ASN A 37 8.87 10.14 23.63
N ASN A 38 8.25 9.32 22.78
CA ASN A 38 7.90 9.72 21.40
C ASN A 38 6.65 8.97 20.97
N THR A 39 5.56 9.71 20.69
CA THR A 39 4.30 9.10 20.28
C THR A 39 4.41 8.61 18.85
N LYS A 40 3.95 7.38 18.60
CA LYS A 40 3.95 6.78 17.27
C LYS A 40 2.55 6.88 16.68
N TYR A 41 2.45 7.04 15.37
CA TYR A 41 1.19 7.20 14.67
C TYR A 41 1.09 6.23 13.51
N SER A 42 -0.11 5.70 13.29
CA SER A 42 -0.46 4.96 12.09
C SER A 42 -1.64 5.61 11.39
N PHE A 43 -1.54 5.75 10.08
CA PHE A 43 -2.60 6.17 9.18
C PHE A 43 -2.82 5.01 8.21
N LYS A 44 -3.86 4.24 8.44
CA LYS A 44 -4.22 3.05 7.68
C LYS A 44 -5.32 3.40 6.69
N SER A 45 -5.39 2.68 5.58
CA SER A 45 -6.41 2.95 4.54
C SER A 45 -6.32 4.35 3.93
N VAL A 46 -5.11 4.88 3.71
CA VAL A 46 -4.93 6.17 3.04
C VAL A 46 -5.17 5.98 1.53
N PRO A 47 -6.21 6.59 0.94
CA PRO A 47 -6.49 6.43 -0.48
C PRO A 47 -5.43 7.15 -1.30
N PHE A 48 -4.82 6.43 -2.23
CA PHE A 48 -3.83 6.98 -3.16
C PHE A 48 -4.20 6.77 -4.63
N VAL A 49 -5.32 6.09 -4.87
CA VAL A 49 -5.95 5.85 -6.17
C VAL A 49 -7.46 5.90 -6.00
N LYS A 50 -8.20 6.21 -7.07
CA LYS A 50 -9.63 5.87 -7.12
C LYS A 50 -9.83 4.35 -7.01
N PRO A 51 -10.92 3.89 -6.36
CA PRO A 51 -11.25 2.47 -6.32
C PRO A 51 -11.33 1.88 -7.75
N PRO A 52 -10.60 0.80 -8.06
CA PRO A 52 -10.57 0.20 -9.39
C PRO A 52 -11.81 -0.68 -9.63
N LEU A 53 -12.99 -0.06 -9.55
CA LEU A 53 -14.29 -0.73 -9.67
C LEU A 53 -14.95 -0.44 -11.02
N GLY A 54 -15.80 -1.35 -11.48
CA GLY A 54 -16.54 -1.18 -12.73
C GLY A 54 -15.60 -0.97 -13.92
N ASP A 55 -15.76 0.15 -14.62
CA ASP A 55 -14.93 0.52 -15.77
C ASP A 55 -13.45 0.75 -15.41
N LEU A 56 -13.14 1.01 -14.13
CA LEU A 56 -11.76 1.19 -13.65
C LEU A 56 -11.04 -0.13 -13.33
N ARG A 57 -11.74 -1.28 -13.34
CA ARG A 57 -11.18 -2.59 -12.96
C ARG A 57 -9.86 -2.93 -13.65
N PHE A 58 -9.82 -2.74 -14.97
CA PHE A 58 -8.64 -2.99 -15.81
C PHE A 58 -8.07 -1.71 -16.42
N ALA A 59 -8.40 -0.54 -15.85
CA ALA A 59 -7.86 0.74 -16.28
C ALA A 59 -6.56 1.08 -15.52
N LEU A 60 -5.81 2.03 -16.06
CA LEU A 60 -4.69 2.64 -15.34
C LEU A 60 -5.20 3.30 -14.04
N PRO A 61 -4.40 3.29 -12.95
CA PRO A 61 -4.79 3.94 -11.71
C PRO A 61 -4.93 5.46 -11.91
N GLU A 62 -6.00 6.01 -11.35
CA GLU A 62 -6.25 7.46 -11.34
C GLU A 62 -6.06 8.03 -9.94
N LYS A 63 -5.58 9.27 -9.84
CA LYS A 63 -5.47 9.99 -8.56
C LYS A 63 -6.82 10.00 -7.81
N PRO A 64 -6.80 9.87 -6.47
CA PRO A 64 -8.02 9.81 -5.68
C PRO A 64 -8.78 11.13 -5.77
N ASP A 65 -10.10 11.06 -5.67
CA ASP A 65 -10.92 12.26 -5.56
C ASP A 65 -10.71 12.90 -4.17
N PRO A 66 -10.68 14.25 -4.07
CA PRO A 66 -10.65 14.90 -2.78
C PRO A 66 -11.92 14.59 -1.99
N TRP A 67 -11.80 14.44 -0.67
CA TRP A 67 -12.93 14.16 0.21
C TRP A 67 -13.22 15.31 1.17
N GLY A 68 -14.49 15.46 1.51
CA GLY A 68 -14.94 16.37 2.56
C GLY A 68 -14.75 15.79 3.96
N GLY A 69 -14.65 16.67 4.97
CA GLY A 69 -14.58 16.25 6.37
C GLY A 69 -13.24 15.61 6.76
N ILE A 70 -13.30 14.64 7.67
CA ILE A 70 -12.13 13.90 8.18
C ILE A 70 -12.38 12.42 7.90
N LEU A 71 -11.54 11.81 7.06
CA LEU A 71 -11.57 10.38 6.77
C LEU A 71 -10.91 9.60 7.91
N ASP A 72 -11.55 8.53 8.36
CA ASP A 72 -11.04 7.66 9.42
C ASP A 72 -9.97 6.72 8.85
N ALA A 73 -8.73 6.94 9.27
CA ALA A 73 -7.55 6.17 8.88
C ALA A 73 -7.01 5.34 10.07
N THR A 74 -7.87 4.90 10.98
CA THR A 74 -7.47 4.14 12.18
C THR A 74 -7.44 2.62 11.96
N LYS A 75 -8.08 2.13 10.88
CA LYS A 75 -8.24 0.71 10.56
C LYS A 75 -7.74 0.40 9.16
N TYR A 76 -7.28 -0.83 8.96
CA TYR A 76 -6.89 -1.33 7.65
C TYR A 76 -8.10 -1.51 6.73
N SER A 77 -7.88 -1.31 5.43
CA SER A 77 -8.81 -1.57 4.35
C SER A 77 -8.86 -3.07 4.06
N ALA A 78 -9.67 -3.45 3.09
CA ALA A 78 -9.51 -4.76 2.47
C ALA A 78 -8.11 -4.88 1.84
N ALA A 79 -7.56 -6.09 1.88
CA ALA A 79 -6.45 -6.45 1.01
C ALA A 79 -6.97 -6.70 -0.42
N CYS A 80 -6.09 -6.60 -1.41
CA CYS A 80 -6.50 -6.87 -2.79
C CYS A 80 -6.92 -8.33 -2.98
N LEU A 81 -7.92 -8.54 -3.84
CA LEU A 81 -8.38 -9.88 -4.23
C LEU A 81 -7.19 -10.77 -4.61
N SER A 82 -7.04 -11.86 -3.87
CA SER A 82 -5.89 -12.76 -3.96
C SER A 82 -6.29 -14.19 -3.64
N ASN A 83 -5.48 -15.15 -4.09
CA ASN A 83 -5.60 -16.53 -3.65
C ASN A 83 -4.67 -16.77 -2.46
N SER A 84 -5.22 -16.66 -1.25
CA SER A 84 -4.46 -16.78 -0.01
C SER A 84 -4.16 -18.22 0.41
N SER A 85 -4.51 -19.24 -0.40
CA SER A 85 -4.40 -20.67 -0.02
C SER A 85 -2.97 -21.12 0.30
N PHE A 86 -1.97 -20.42 -0.23
CA PHE A 86 -0.54 -20.70 -0.02
C PHE A 86 0.19 -19.57 0.73
N SER A 87 -0.53 -18.54 1.18
CA SER A 87 0.08 -17.45 1.96
C SER A 87 0.31 -17.89 3.40
N SER A 88 1.47 -17.55 3.95
CA SER A 88 1.75 -17.67 5.39
C SER A 88 1.04 -16.59 6.22
N THR A 89 0.48 -15.56 5.56
CA THR A 89 -0.26 -14.45 6.16
C THR A 89 -1.58 -14.21 5.42
N PRO A 90 -2.51 -15.19 5.42
CA PRO A 90 -3.74 -15.08 4.66
C PRO A 90 -4.61 -13.94 5.18
N GLN A 91 -5.03 -13.06 4.27
CA GLN A 91 -5.87 -11.92 4.61
C GLN A 91 -7.34 -12.34 4.68
N LYS A 92 -8.02 -12.00 5.78
CA LYS A 92 -9.42 -12.39 6.01
C LYS A 92 -10.42 -11.53 5.24
N PHE A 93 -10.06 -10.28 4.98
CA PHE A 93 -10.93 -9.31 4.32
C PHE A 93 -10.25 -8.87 3.02
N ILE A 94 -10.86 -9.25 1.89
CA ILE A 94 -10.35 -9.00 0.54
C ILE A 94 -11.44 -8.35 -0.31
N ASP A 95 -11.06 -7.41 -1.18
CA ASP A 95 -11.97 -6.67 -2.07
C ASP A 95 -11.22 -6.15 -3.31
N GLU A 96 -11.95 -5.71 -4.34
CA GLU A 96 -11.38 -4.95 -5.47
C GLU A 96 -11.07 -3.50 -5.05
N ASP A 97 -11.87 -2.94 -4.13
CA ASP A 97 -11.58 -1.66 -3.48
C ASP A 97 -10.47 -1.86 -2.42
N CYS A 98 -9.24 -1.94 -2.90
CA CYS A 98 -8.07 -2.31 -2.10
C CYS A 98 -6.87 -1.36 -2.22
N LEU A 99 -6.92 -0.37 -3.11
CA LEU A 99 -5.78 0.50 -3.44
C LEU A 99 -5.61 1.62 -2.41
N TYR A 100 -5.27 1.20 -1.20
CA TYR A 100 -4.92 2.06 -0.08
C TYR A 100 -3.49 1.81 0.38
N MET A 101 -2.86 2.82 0.98
CA MET A 101 -1.56 2.68 1.62
C MET A 101 -1.66 2.88 3.14
N ASN A 102 -0.69 2.30 3.84
CA ASN A 102 -0.57 2.43 5.29
C ASN A 102 0.72 3.18 5.62
N ILE A 103 0.62 4.25 6.39
CA ILE A 103 1.74 5.15 6.73
C ILE A 103 1.96 5.11 8.24
N PHE A 104 3.19 4.84 8.65
CA PHE A 104 3.63 4.77 10.03
C PHE A 104 4.71 5.83 10.27
N THR A 105 4.53 6.64 11.31
CA THR A 105 5.40 7.77 11.62
C THR A 105 5.45 8.02 13.13
N SER A 106 6.21 9.01 13.57
CA SER A 106 6.29 9.42 14.97
C SER A 106 6.23 10.94 15.11
N GLU A 107 5.98 11.43 16.33
CA GLU A 107 5.99 12.86 16.63
C GLU A 107 7.37 13.48 16.34
N ASP A 108 8.45 12.74 16.60
CA ASP A 108 9.80 13.16 16.18
C ASP A 108 9.91 13.37 14.66
N CYS A 109 9.37 12.46 13.85
CA CYS A 109 9.44 12.59 12.40
C CYS A 109 8.64 13.78 11.87
N LEU A 110 7.48 14.07 12.48
CA LEU A 110 6.68 15.25 12.16
C LEU A 110 7.43 16.57 12.38
N THR A 111 8.46 16.58 13.22
CA THR A 111 9.28 17.78 13.47
C THR A 111 10.62 17.78 12.73
N LYS A 112 11.20 16.61 12.45
CA LYS A 112 12.58 16.48 11.94
C LYS A 112 12.71 16.18 10.44
N LYS A 113 11.61 15.89 9.74
CA LYS A 113 11.61 15.40 8.33
C LYS A 113 12.47 14.14 8.18
N CYS A 114 11.91 13.00 8.58
CA CYS A 114 12.59 11.71 8.56
C CYS A 114 12.74 11.13 7.13
N PRO A 115 13.75 10.28 6.88
CA PRO A 115 13.79 9.43 5.70
C PRO A 115 12.54 8.55 5.57
N VAL A 116 12.18 8.23 4.33
CA VAL A 116 10.99 7.44 4.01
C VAL A 116 11.42 6.09 3.45
N ILE A 117 10.82 5.00 3.94
CA ILE A 117 10.86 3.70 3.27
C ILE A 117 9.48 3.39 2.72
N VAL A 118 9.40 3.16 1.41
CA VAL A 118 8.21 2.61 0.74
C VAL A 118 8.45 1.13 0.51
N TYR A 119 7.70 0.27 1.20
CA TYR A 119 7.85 -1.18 1.14
C TYR A 119 6.82 -1.83 0.21
N ILE A 120 7.31 -2.53 -0.82
CA ILE A 120 6.50 -3.30 -1.77
C ILE A 120 6.50 -4.77 -1.34
N HIS A 121 5.32 -5.29 -1.02
CA HIS A 121 5.18 -6.65 -0.55
C HIS A 121 5.45 -7.69 -1.65
N GLY A 122 5.83 -8.90 -1.22
CA GLY A 122 6.03 -10.07 -2.08
C GLY A 122 4.73 -10.77 -2.45
N GLY A 123 4.80 -12.09 -2.64
CA GLY A 123 3.62 -12.91 -2.92
C GLY A 123 3.38 -13.23 -4.39
N SER A 124 4.44 -13.25 -5.21
CA SER A 124 4.40 -13.65 -6.62
C SER A 124 3.36 -12.89 -7.45
N PHE A 125 3.02 -11.66 -7.05
CA PHE A 125 1.94 -10.84 -7.62
C PHE A 125 0.54 -11.45 -7.52
N ASN A 126 0.33 -12.48 -6.70
CA ASN A 126 -0.93 -13.23 -6.60
C ASN A 126 -1.49 -13.31 -5.17
N LEU A 127 -0.68 -13.03 -4.16
CA LEU A 127 -1.00 -13.12 -2.74
C LEU A 127 -0.20 -12.13 -1.89
N ASP A 128 -0.36 -12.22 -0.57
CA ASP A 128 0.10 -11.27 0.45
C ASP A 128 -0.55 -9.88 0.27
N SER A 129 -0.15 -8.89 1.06
CA SER A 129 -0.84 -7.60 1.10
C SER A 129 -0.08 -6.50 1.83
N ALA A 130 -0.57 -5.27 1.66
CA ALA A 130 -0.14 -4.11 2.45
C ALA A 130 -0.54 -4.17 3.94
N THR A 131 -1.32 -5.18 4.35
CA THR A 131 -1.86 -5.35 5.71
C THR A 131 -1.27 -6.57 6.41
N MET A 132 -0.21 -7.17 5.86
CA MET A 132 0.34 -8.45 6.30
C MET A 132 1.18 -8.39 7.58
N PHE A 133 1.70 -7.22 7.96
CA PHE A 133 2.59 -7.09 9.11
C PHE A 133 1.87 -6.56 10.35
N PRO A 134 2.19 -7.09 11.55
CA PRO A 134 1.77 -6.48 12.80
C PRO A 134 2.35 -5.07 12.96
N ASP A 135 1.52 -4.08 13.32
CA ASP A 135 1.95 -2.69 13.53
C ASP A 135 3.15 -2.58 14.48
N LYS A 136 3.13 -3.36 15.56
CA LYS A 136 4.21 -3.39 16.55
C LYS A 136 5.57 -3.70 15.91
N PHE A 137 5.61 -4.63 14.97
CA PHE A 137 6.84 -4.96 14.24
C PHE A 137 7.33 -3.77 13.43
N ILE A 138 6.44 -3.07 12.73
CA ILE A 138 6.78 -1.89 11.93
C ILE A 138 7.31 -0.77 12.84
N PHE A 139 6.63 -0.54 13.96
CA PHE A 139 7.02 0.49 14.92
C PHE A 139 8.41 0.24 15.50
N GLU A 140 8.68 -0.97 16.03
CA GLU A 140 9.95 -1.32 16.67
C GLU A 140 11.13 -1.35 15.68
N ARG A 141 10.88 -1.72 14.41
CA ARG A 141 11.97 -1.88 13.43
C ARG A 141 12.28 -0.61 12.65
N TYR A 142 11.28 0.23 12.38
CA TYR A 142 11.45 1.38 11.50
C TYR A 142 11.16 2.69 12.20
N VAL A 143 9.95 2.85 12.74
CA VAL A 143 9.51 4.16 13.26
C VAL A 143 10.33 4.62 14.46
N GLU A 144 10.70 3.72 15.37
CA GLU A 144 11.56 4.02 16.52
C GLU A 144 12.99 4.45 16.11
N ASN A 145 13.41 4.08 14.90
CA ASN A 145 14.69 4.48 14.31
C ASN A 145 14.59 5.77 13.48
N GLY A 146 13.49 6.53 13.61
CA GLY A 146 13.31 7.80 12.90
C GLY A 146 13.06 7.61 11.40
N ILE A 147 12.26 6.61 11.03
CA ILE A 147 11.89 6.32 9.64
C ILE A 147 10.38 6.45 9.50
N VAL A 148 9.91 7.15 8.45
CA VAL A 148 8.51 7.04 8.01
C VAL A 148 8.39 5.81 7.13
N PHE A 149 7.54 4.87 7.52
CA PHE A 149 7.37 3.61 6.81
C PHE A 149 6.02 3.59 6.09
N VAL A 150 6.03 3.32 4.79
CA VAL A 150 4.85 3.34 3.91
C VAL A 150 4.70 1.96 3.27
N ILE A 151 3.49 1.41 3.30
CA ILE A 151 3.17 0.15 2.63
C ILE A 151 1.97 0.38 1.71
N PRO A 152 2.17 0.58 0.39
CA PRO A 152 1.07 0.66 -0.57
C PRO A 152 0.57 -0.74 -0.96
N ALA A 153 -0.75 -0.86 -1.14
CA ALA A 153 -1.34 -1.99 -1.86
C ALA A 153 -1.15 -1.84 -3.38
N TYR A 154 -1.21 -2.94 -4.11
CA TYR A 154 -1.27 -2.94 -5.57
C TYR A 154 -2.16 -4.11 -6.03
N ARG A 155 -2.80 -3.99 -7.20
CA ARG A 155 -3.68 -5.06 -7.72
C ARG A 155 -2.91 -6.36 -7.93
N LEU A 156 -3.55 -7.49 -7.62
CA LEU A 156 -2.96 -8.83 -7.69
C LEU A 156 -3.64 -9.69 -8.76
N GLY A 157 -2.94 -10.74 -9.19
CA GLY A 157 -3.41 -11.75 -10.12
C GLY A 157 -4.01 -11.14 -11.39
N VAL A 158 -5.19 -11.61 -11.78
CA VAL A 158 -5.88 -11.11 -12.98
C VAL A 158 -6.14 -9.60 -12.91
N PHE A 159 -6.39 -9.02 -11.75
CA PHE A 159 -6.68 -7.59 -11.65
C PHE A 159 -5.43 -6.71 -11.91
N GLY A 160 -4.24 -7.22 -11.63
CA GLY A 160 -2.98 -6.50 -11.83
C GLY A 160 -2.21 -6.87 -13.10
N GLN A 161 -2.48 -8.04 -13.70
CA GLN A 161 -1.64 -8.64 -14.73
C GLN A 161 -2.38 -9.08 -16.01
N PHE A 162 -3.69 -8.85 -16.11
CA PHE A 162 -4.45 -9.27 -17.29
C PHE A 162 -3.99 -8.57 -18.55
N TYR A 163 -3.74 -9.34 -19.61
CA TYR A 163 -3.16 -8.83 -20.85
C TYR A 163 -3.71 -9.59 -22.07
N LEU A 164 -4.40 -8.89 -22.97
CA LEU A 164 -5.05 -9.47 -24.16
C LEU A 164 -4.27 -9.27 -25.47
N GLY A 165 -2.96 -8.99 -25.37
CA GLY A 165 -2.14 -8.63 -26.52
C GLY A 165 -2.23 -7.13 -26.84
N GLU A 166 -1.32 -6.63 -27.69
CA GLU A 166 -1.25 -5.21 -28.07
C GLU A 166 -2.56 -4.69 -28.67
N LYS A 167 -3.29 -5.54 -29.41
CA LYS A 167 -4.58 -5.21 -30.03
C LYS A 167 -5.78 -5.51 -29.12
N GLY A 168 -5.55 -5.94 -27.89
CA GLY A 168 -6.58 -6.37 -26.95
C GLY A 168 -7.34 -5.23 -26.25
N GLY A 169 -6.91 -3.98 -26.44
CA GLY A 169 -7.61 -2.78 -25.95
C GLY A 169 -7.53 -2.55 -24.43
N LEU A 170 -6.72 -3.34 -23.71
CA LEU A 170 -6.49 -3.17 -22.27
C LEU A 170 -5.04 -2.77 -22.00
N PRO A 171 -4.80 -1.83 -21.06
CA PRO A 171 -3.45 -1.57 -20.55
C PRO A 171 -2.82 -2.83 -19.93
N THR A 172 -1.50 -2.89 -19.93
CA THR A 172 -0.72 -3.95 -19.28
C THR A 172 0.03 -3.42 -18.07
N ASN A 173 0.56 -4.33 -17.24
CA ASN A 173 1.36 -4.00 -16.05
C ASN A 173 0.64 -3.09 -15.04
N LEU A 174 -0.68 -3.25 -14.87
CA LEU A 174 -1.50 -2.40 -14.00
C LEU A 174 -0.96 -2.31 -12.57
N LEU A 175 -0.49 -3.43 -12.01
CA LEU A 175 0.14 -3.44 -10.67
C LEU A 175 1.39 -2.55 -10.58
N VAL A 176 2.14 -2.40 -11.67
CA VAL A 176 3.33 -1.54 -11.71
C VAL A 176 2.90 -0.09 -11.65
N TYR A 177 1.86 0.28 -12.42
CA TYR A 177 1.29 1.60 -12.37
C TYR A 177 0.65 1.92 -11.02
N ASP A 178 0.05 0.94 -10.34
CA ASP A 178 -0.46 1.14 -8.97
C ASP A 178 0.68 1.54 -8.03
N VAL A 179 1.83 0.84 -8.11
CA VAL A 179 3.03 1.20 -7.32
C VAL A 179 3.56 2.58 -7.72
N ILE A 180 3.65 2.91 -9.00
CA ILE A 180 4.09 4.25 -9.45
C ILE A 180 3.16 5.35 -8.92
N GLN A 181 1.84 5.13 -8.95
CA GLN A 181 0.87 6.08 -8.42
C GLN A 181 1.01 6.25 -6.91
N SER A 182 1.37 5.20 -6.17
CA SER A 182 1.70 5.30 -4.75
C SER A 182 2.95 6.16 -4.50
N LEU A 183 3.96 6.04 -5.36
CA LEU A 183 5.19 6.84 -5.26
C LEU A 183 4.93 8.32 -5.58
N HIS A 184 4.06 8.62 -6.55
CA HIS A 184 3.60 9.99 -6.77
C HIS A 184 2.87 10.57 -5.56
N TYR A 185 2.05 9.77 -4.86
CA TYR A 185 1.40 10.21 -3.62
C TYR A 185 2.44 10.48 -2.52
N VAL A 186 3.40 9.57 -2.33
CA VAL A 186 4.49 9.75 -1.37
C VAL A 186 5.24 11.06 -1.67
N HIS A 187 5.65 11.27 -2.91
CA HIS A 187 6.35 12.50 -3.30
C HIS A 187 5.51 13.77 -3.08
N GLY A 188 4.20 13.71 -3.31
CA GLY A 188 3.30 14.86 -3.16
C GLY A 188 2.91 15.19 -1.72
N ASP A 189 2.77 14.18 -0.85
CA ASP A 189 2.09 14.33 0.44
C ASP A 189 2.86 13.78 1.65
N ILE A 190 3.97 13.05 1.49
CA ILE A 190 4.63 12.39 2.65
C ILE A 190 5.18 13.38 3.68
N SER A 191 5.49 14.62 3.27
CA SER A 191 5.87 15.69 4.21
C SER A 191 4.79 16.02 5.24
N ASN A 192 3.50 15.82 4.90
CA ASN A 192 2.40 15.99 5.85
C ASN A 192 2.43 14.94 6.98
N PHE A 193 3.14 13.83 6.76
CA PHE A 193 3.37 12.74 7.72
C PHE A 193 4.78 12.79 8.33
N GLY A 194 5.55 13.87 8.07
CA GLY A 194 6.91 14.04 8.59
C GLY A 194 7.99 13.33 7.77
N GLY A 195 7.68 12.84 6.58
CA GLY A 195 8.65 12.24 5.67
C GLY A 195 9.35 13.28 4.78
N ASN A 196 10.59 13.00 4.40
CA ASN A 196 11.32 13.76 3.41
C ASN A 196 11.11 13.16 2.00
N PRO A 197 10.41 13.84 1.07
CA PRO A 197 10.20 13.33 -0.29
C PRO A 197 11.49 13.24 -1.11
N GLU A 198 12.55 13.93 -0.69
CA GLU A 198 13.89 13.88 -1.31
C GLU A 198 14.80 12.79 -0.71
N ASP A 199 14.31 12.01 0.27
CA ASP A 199 15.04 10.89 0.87
C ASP A 199 14.13 9.66 1.03
N VAL A 200 13.67 9.17 -0.11
CA VAL A 200 12.80 8.01 -0.24
C VAL A 200 13.61 6.79 -0.68
N THR A 201 13.50 5.71 0.09
CA THR A 201 14.05 4.39 -0.24
C THR A 201 12.93 3.46 -0.66
N LEU A 202 12.99 2.94 -1.88
CA LEU A 202 12.11 1.90 -2.36
C LEU A 202 12.66 0.52 -1.93
N MET A 203 11.89 -0.19 -1.11
CA MET A 203 12.28 -1.48 -0.54
C MET A 203 11.29 -2.55 -0.96
N GLY A 204 11.74 -3.77 -1.28
CA GLY A 204 10.80 -4.84 -1.59
C GLY A 204 11.37 -6.23 -1.36
N HIS A 205 10.48 -7.18 -1.08
CA HIS A 205 10.81 -8.59 -0.86
C HIS A 205 10.23 -9.49 -1.93
N SER A 206 10.99 -10.49 -2.40
CA SER A 206 10.53 -11.48 -3.39
C SER A 206 10.01 -10.78 -4.67
N SER A 207 8.77 -11.01 -5.07
CA SER A 207 8.14 -10.30 -6.21
C SER A 207 8.07 -8.78 -6.01
N GLY A 208 7.99 -8.30 -4.77
CA GLY A 208 8.13 -6.87 -4.47
C GLY A 208 9.54 -6.36 -4.74
N GLY A 209 10.56 -7.16 -4.44
CA GLY A 209 11.95 -6.86 -4.78
C GLY A 209 12.19 -6.86 -6.30
N GLN A 210 11.50 -7.75 -7.03
CA GLN A 210 11.45 -7.72 -8.49
C GLN A 210 10.86 -6.39 -9.01
N LEU A 211 9.79 -5.87 -8.41
CA LEU A 211 9.25 -4.56 -8.78
C LEU A 211 10.20 -3.41 -8.48
N VAL A 212 10.87 -3.43 -7.33
CA VAL A 212 11.91 -2.44 -7.00
C VAL A 212 13.00 -2.44 -8.07
N ASN A 213 13.46 -3.63 -8.49
CA ASN A 213 14.45 -3.73 -9.55
C ASN A 213 13.93 -3.14 -10.87
N ALA A 214 12.71 -3.50 -11.31
CA ALA A 214 12.10 -2.94 -12.52
C ALA A 214 12.00 -1.40 -12.48
N LEU A 215 11.53 -0.86 -11.35
CA LEU A 215 11.30 0.58 -11.20
C LEU A 215 12.62 1.35 -11.16
N GLY A 216 13.70 0.76 -10.65
CA GLY A 216 15.04 1.35 -10.69
C GLY A 216 15.60 1.57 -12.11
N PHE A 217 15.01 0.96 -13.13
CA PHE A 217 15.37 1.15 -14.54
C PHE A 217 14.24 1.74 -15.40
N SER A 218 13.16 2.21 -14.77
CA SER A 218 11.96 2.67 -15.48
C SER A 218 11.90 4.20 -15.51
N ASP A 219 11.94 4.78 -16.70
CA ASP A 219 11.82 6.25 -16.91
C ASP A 219 10.51 6.83 -16.34
N TYR A 220 9.49 5.99 -16.13
CA TYR A 220 8.25 6.37 -15.45
C TYR A 220 8.42 6.68 -13.95
N ALA A 221 9.55 6.32 -13.34
CA ALA A 221 9.84 6.54 -11.92
C ALA A 221 11.17 7.26 -11.66
N ASP A 222 12.22 6.93 -12.42
CA ASP A 222 13.57 7.51 -12.32
C ASP A 222 14.29 7.32 -13.68
N PRO A 223 15.16 8.24 -14.16
CA PRO A 223 15.67 9.45 -13.52
C PRO A 223 14.83 10.72 -13.75
N GLU A 224 13.79 10.67 -14.58
CA GLU A 224 13.02 11.87 -14.93
C GLU A 224 12.08 12.32 -13.82
N GLN A 225 11.36 11.38 -13.21
CA GLN A 225 10.37 11.67 -12.17
C GLN A 225 11.00 11.75 -10.76
N LYS A 226 12.16 11.11 -10.54
CA LYS A 226 12.90 11.06 -9.26
C LYS A 226 12.02 10.69 -8.07
N LEU A 227 11.15 9.70 -8.24
CA LEU A 227 10.17 9.33 -7.21
C LEU A 227 10.78 8.64 -5.98
N PHE A 228 12.03 8.19 -6.08
CA PHE A 228 12.83 7.65 -4.97
C PHE A 228 14.33 7.83 -5.26
N GLN A 229 15.17 7.74 -4.23
CA GLN A 229 16.61 7.98 -4.33
C GLN A 229 17.44 6.72 -4.07
N LYS A 230 16.86 5.70 -3.43
CA LYS A 230 17.57 4.48 -2.98
C LYS A 230 16.72 3.25 -3.21
N CYS A 231 17.36 2.10 -3.46
CA CYS A 231 16.70 0.81 -3.61
C CYS A 231 17.24 -0.23 -2.61
N ILE A 232 16.35 -1.04 -2.04
CA ILE A 232 16.69 -2.25 -1.27
C ILE A 232 15.91 -3.43 -1.86
N VAL A 233 16.63 -4.34 -2.52
CA VAL A 233 16.06 -5.53 -3.17
C VAL A 233 16.32 -6.76 -2.30
N LEU A 234 15.31 -7.25 -1.60
CA LEU A 234 15.41 -8.44 -0.75
C LEU A 234 14.91 -9.68 -1.49
N SER A 235 15.82 -10.58 -1.85
CA SER A 235 15.47 -11.84 -2.54
C SER A 235 14.60 -11.63 -3.80
N GLY A 236 14.80 -10.50 -4.48
CA GLY A 236 14.21 -10.24 -5.80
C GLY A 236 14.93 -11.02 -6.90
N PHE A 237 14.26 -11.22 -8.03
CA PHE A 237 14.80 -11.96 -9.16
C PHE A 237 14.43 -11.28 -10.48
N GLU A 238 15.26 -11.44 -11.50
CA GLU A 238 15.11 -10.82 -12.83
C GLU A 238 14.34 -11.74 -13.79
N MET A 239 13.07 -12.04 -13.49
CA MET A 239 12.25 -12.88 -14.37
C MET A 239 10.85 -12.31 -14.53
N TYR A 240 10.63 -11.52 -15.57
CA TYR A 240 9.33 -10.87 -15.84
C TYR A 240 8.31 -11.74 -16.57
N GLY A 241 8.64 -13.02 -16.79
CA GLY A 241 7.87 -13.96 -17.61
C GLY A 241 7.84 -13.56 -19.08
N PHE A 242 7.48 -14.49 -19.96
CA PHE A 242 7.31 -14.18 -21.38
C PHE A 242 5.92 -13.60 -21.62
N GLN A 243 5.86 -12.53 -22.40
CA GLN A 243 4.62 -11.78 -22.67
C GLN A 243 3.59 -12.66 -23.40
N GLU A 244 4.05 -13.60 -24.22
CA GLU A 244 3.24 -14.59 -24.92
C GLU A 244 2.51 -15.52 -23.95
N TYR A 245 3.16 -15.94 -22.86
CA TYR A 245 2.50 -16.76 -21.83
C TYR A 245 1.47 -15.95 -21.06
N LYS A 246 1.75 -14.67 -20.73
CA LYS A 246 0.77 -13.79 -20.08
C LYS A 246 -0.48 -13.61 -20.96
N GLU A 247 -0.28 -13.40 -22.26
CA GLU A 247 -1.38 -13.28 -23.22
C GLU A 247 -2.18 -14.57 -23.34
N SER A 248 -1.50 -15.70 -23.56
CA SER A 248 -2.14 -17.02 -23.71
C SER A 248 -2.97 -17.37 -22.47
N ASN A 249 -2.42 -17.18 -21.26
CA ASN A 249 -3.11 -17.44 -20.00
C ASN A 249 -4.31 -16.52 -19.82
N SER A 250 -4.19 -15.24 -20.18
CA SER A 250 -5.29 -14.27 -20.09
C SER A 250 -6.44 -14.63 -21.04
N ILE A 251 -6.12 -15.02 -22.28
CA ILE A 251 -7.12 -15.51 -23.25
C ILE A 251 -7.81 -16.78 -22.73
N GLU A 252 -7.07 -17.69 -22.11
CA GLU A 252 -7.65 -18.89 -21.51
C GLU A 252 -8.61 -18.55 -20.37
N ILE A 253 -8.23 -17.63 -19.47
CA ILE A 253 -9.11 -17.12 -18.41
C ILE A 253 -10.37 -16.50 -19.02
N ALA A 254 -10.23 -15.64 -20.03
CA ALA A 254 -11.36 -15.00 -20.70
C ALA A 254 -12.34 -16.03 -21.30
N LYS A 255 -11.83 -17.09 -21.96
CA LYS A 255 -12.65 -18.18 -22.51
C LYS A 255 -13.36 -19.00 -21.43
N ARG A 256 -12.72 -19.20 -20.27
CA ARG A 256 -13.31 -19.92 -19.13
C ARG A 256 -14.44 -19.14 -18.48
N VAL A 257 -14.28 -17.81 -18.34
CA VAL A 257 -15.29 -16.91 -17.76
C VAL A 257 -16.43 -16.63 -18.73
N ASN A 258 -16.12 -16.41 -20.01
CA ASN A 258 -17.10 -16.17 -21.06
C ASN A 258 -16.86 -17.10 -22.26
N LYS A 259 -17.69 -18.14 -22.39
CA LYS A 259 -17.59 -19.14 -23.46
C LYS A 259 -17.82 -18.57 -24.86
N THR A 260 -18.43 -17.39 -24.99
CA THR A 260 -18.64 -16.71 -26.29
C THR A 260 -17.50 -15.76 -26.65
N PHE A 261 -16.50 -15.60 -25.77
CA PHE A 261 -15.34 -14.75 -26.04
C PHE A 261 -14.63 -15.17 -27.33
N ARG A 262 -14.53 -14.21 -28.26
CA ARG A 262 -13.72 -14.28 -29.48
C ARG A 262 -12.72 -13.14 -29.42
N ARG A 263 -11.50 -13.43 -29.81
CA ARG A 263 -10.44 -12.44 -29.95
C ARG A 263 -10.71 -11.57 -31.17
#